data_AF-A0A7S0MCH8-F1
#
_entry.id   AF-A0A7S0MCH8-F1
#
_cell.length_a   1.000
_cell.length_b   1.000
_cell.length_c   1.000
_cell.angle_alpha   90.00
_cell.angle_beta   90.00
_cell.angle_gamma   90.00
#
_symmetry.space_group_name_H-M   'P 1'
#
loop_
_entity.id
_entity.type
_entity.pdbx_description
1 polymer ?
#
loop_
_entity_poly.entity_id
_entity_poly.type
_entity_poly.pdbx_seq_one_letter_code
_entity_poly.pdbx_strand_id
1 'polypeptide(L)'
;VNFPDNCLVAPGQAIKKTWVIKNTGPRAWPRGTKLVSLDGSTFGQHSTVEIMTKVGKGEQYNLSIDLVAPLETGKHTARFQLMSPQGEQFGHKYWINIQVSKFPSNKELKSMAMEFLADKEVVSVLQEELPVVIKEIRQGKKLASIVELVISKRPELKKHQFVIFIRPFLQSAERFMGFQLDALVSMYSFWAM
;
A
#
# COMPACT_ATOMS: atom_id res chain seq x y z
N VAL A 1 8.50 2.33 -5.57
CA VAL A 1 8.32 0.87 -5.85
C VAL A 1 6.95 0.41 -5.42
N ASN A 2 6.58 0.68 -4.17
CA ASN A 2 5.23 0.46 -3.64
C ASN A 2 4.62 1.79 -3.18
N PHE A 3 3.38 1.76 -2.70
CA PHE A 3 2.63 2.93 -2.19
C PHE A 3 2.68 4.13 -3.15
N PRO A 4 1.94 4.10 -4.27
CA PRO A 4 1.86 5.23 -5.19
C PRO A 4 1.27 6.46 -4.51
N ASP A 5 1.43 7.60 -5.16
CA ASP A 5 1.04 8.89 -4.60
C ASP A 5 -0.49 8.98 -4.42
N ASN A 6 -0.89 9.63 -3.34
CA ASN A 6 -2.29 9.78 -2.92
C ASN A 6 -2.99 8.47 -2.53
N CYS A 7 -2.21 7.44 -2.14
CA CYS A 7 -2.78 6.22 -1.56
C CYS A 7 -3.67 6.58 -0.36
N LEU A 8 -4.90 6.10 -0.38
CA LEU A 8 -5.78 6.19 0.77
C LEU A 8 -5.23 5.28 1.88
N VAL A 9 -5.23 5.76 3.12
CA VAL A 9 -4.77 5.01 4.29
C VAL A 9 -5.65 5.32 5.50
N ALA A 10 -5.73 4.37 6.43
CA ALA A 10 -6.41 4.54 7.70
C ALA A 10 -5.59 5.43 8.66
N PRO A 11 -6.25 6.14 9.59
CA PRO A 11 -5.59 6.78 10.72
C PRO A 11 -4.70 5.79 11.47
N GLY A 12 -3.43 6.14 11.70
CA GLY A 12 -2.49 5.27 12.44
C GLY A 12 -2.00 4.04 11.68
N GLN A 13 -2.32 3.90 10.39
CA GLN A 13 -1.88 2.77 9.58
C GLN A 13 -0.35 2.76 9.44
N ALA A 14 0.26 1.59 9.68
CA ALA A 14 1.67 1.35 9.38
C ALA A 14 1.89 1.33 7.86
N ILE A 15 2.89 2.08 7.40
CA ILE A 15 3.25 2.24 6.00
C ILE A 15 4.71 1.85 5.83
N LYS A 16 4.99 0.87 4.97
CA LYS A 16 6.35 0.56 4.54
C LYS A 16 6.58 1.04 3.13
N LYS A 17 7.27 2.17 2.95
CA LYS A 17 7.61 2.69 1.62
C LYS A 17 8.98 2.19 1.20
N THR A 18 9.09 1.76 -0.05
CA THR A 18 10.35 1.37 -0.69
C THR A 18 10.58 2.15 -1.98
N TRP A 19 11.80 2.67 -2.11
CA TRP A 19 12.35 3.26 -3.33
C TRP A 19 13.53 2.42 -3.82
N VAL A 20 13.64 2.22 -5.14
CA VAL A 20 14.88 1.76 -5.75
C VAL A 20 15.64 3.03 -6.12
N ILE A 21 16.79 3.24 -5.48
CA ILE A 21 17.65 4.38 -5.72
C ILE A 21 18.94 3.91 -6.39
N LYS A 22 19.57 4.77 -7.19
CA LYS A 22 20.82 4.45 -7.88
C LYS A 22 21.88 5.48 -7.54
N ASN A 23 23.09 5.05 -7.20
CA ASN A 23 24.21 5.95 -7.04
C ASN A 23 24.74 6.41 -8.40
N THR A 24 24.33 7.60 -8.82
CA THR A 24 24.80 8.26 -10.05
C THR A 24 26.04 9.13 -9.82
N GLY A 25 26.51 9.24 -8.57
CA GLY A 25 27.67 10.03 -8.19
C GLY A 25 29.00 9.37 -8.56
N PRO A 26 30.10 10.15 -8.54
CA PRO A 26 31.42 9.63 -8.87
C PRO A 26 32.04 8.77 -7.76
N ARG A 27 31.55 8.90 -6.52
CA ARG A 27 32.06 8.17 -5.34
C ARG A 27 30.98 7.24 -4.79
N ALA A 28 31.42 6.16 -4.16
CA ALA A 28 30.52 5.27 -3.43
C ALA A 28 29.89 6.00 -2.23
N TRP A 29 28.62 5.72 -1.95
CA TRP A 29 28.01 6.12 -0.69
C TRP A 29 28.58 5.22 0.42
N PRO A 30 29.22 5.80 1.45
CA PRO A 30 29.77 5.03 2.55
C PRO A 30 28.65 4.43 3.41
N ARG A 31 28.99 3.38 4.18
CA ARG A 31 28.13 2.94 5.29
C ARG A 31 27.89 4.11 6.24
N GLY A 32 26.68 4.23 6.77
CA GLY A 32 26.28 5.35 7.60
C GLY A 32 25.67 6.52 6.83
N THR A 33 25.58 6.44 5.49
CA THR A 33 24.67 7.31 4.73
C THR A 33 23.25 7.05 5.20
N LYS A 34 22.51 8.13 5.47
CA LYS A 34 21.14 8.06 6.01
C LYS A 34 20.16 8.67 5.04
N LEU A 35 18.95 8.13 4.98
CA LEU A 35 17.78 8.87 4.56
C LEU A 35 17.25 9.64 5.77
N VAL A 36 17.06 10.95 5.64
CA VAL A 36 16.56 11.81 6.72
C VAL A 36 15.30 12.54 6.29
N SER A 37 14.36 12.70 7.22
CA SER A 37 13.17 13.52 7.01
C SER A 37 13.55 14.98 6.80
N LEU A 38 12.90 15.65 5.86
CA LEU A 38 13.06 17.07 5.58
C LEU A 38 12.01 17.90 6.29
N ASP A 39 12.34 19.17 6.52
CA ASP A 39 11.40 20.18 6.97
C ASP A 39 10.21 20.33 6.02
N GLY A 40 9.06 20.70 6.59
CA GLY A 40 7.79 20.80 5.86
C GLY A 40 7.08 19.47 5.63
N SER A 41 7.62 18.35 6.13
CA SER A 41 6.88 17.08 6.19
C SER A 41 5.72 17.20 7.19
N THR A 42 4.51 16.84 6.77
CA THR A 42 3.32 16.85 7.66
C THR A 42 3.24 15.59 8.53
N PHE A 43 3.97 14.55 8.17
CA PHE A 43 4.15 13.33 8.95
C PHE A 43 5.53 12.70 8.71
N GLY A 44 5.91 11.73 9.55
CA GLY A 44 7.21 11.07 9.44
C GLY A 44 8.37 11.99 9.83
N GLN A 45 8.11 13.05 10.61
CA GLN A 45 9.15 13.92 11.15
C GLN A 45 10.12 13.09 12.01
N HIS A 46 11.40 13.44 11.96
CA HIS A 46 12.50 12.75 12.66
C HIS A 46 12.72 11.29 12.21
N SER A 47 12.04 10.83 11.16
CA SER A 47 12.27 9.48 10.64
C SER A 47 13.59 9.42 9.89
N THR A 48 14.38 8.40 10.18
CA THR A 48 15.69 8.17 9.56
C THR A 48 15.91 6.70 9.29
N VAL A 49 16.59 6.39 8.19
CA VAL A 49 16.99 5.03 7.82
C VAL A 49 18.43 5.04 7.38
N GLU A 50 19.25 4.17 7.97
CA GLU A 50 20.65 4.01 7.59
C GLU A 50 20.81 3.00 6.45
N ILE A 51 21.65 3.34 5.48
CA ILE A 51 22.15 2.40 4.49
C ILE A 51 23.25 1.57 5.14
N MET A 52 22.97 0.27 5.33
CA MET A 52 23.82 -0.64 6.10
C MET A 52 25.05 -1.14 5.32
N THR A 53 25.05 -0.97 4.00
CA THR A 53 26.13 -1.39 3.11
C THR A 53 26.70 -0.20 2.34
N LYS A 54 27.91 -0.37 1.82
CA LYS A 54 28.47 0.57 0.84
C LYS A 54 27.69 0.44 -0.46
N VAL A 55 27.33 1.55 -1.10
CA VAL A 55 26.66 1.57 -2.41
C VAL A 55 27.60 2.19 -3.43
N GLY A 56 28.15 1.36 -4.30
CA GLY A 56 29.12 1.73 -5.33
C GLY A 56 28.52 2.61 -6.43
N LYS A 57 29.39 3.21 -7.26
CA LYS A 57 28.97 3.96 -8.43
C LYS A 57 28.18 3.06 -9.38
N GLY A 58 27.02 3.52 -9.82
CA GLY A 58 26.12 2.79 -10.71
C GLY A 58 25.28 1.71 -10.02
N GLU A 59 25.51 1.43 -8.74
CA GLU A 59 24.79 0.42 -7.99
C GLU A 59 23.38 0.91 -7.62
N GLN A 60 22.42 -0.02 -7.62
CA GLN A 60 21.06 0.22 -7.14
C GLN A 60 20.90 -0.30 -5.71
N TYR A 61 20.06 0.38 -4.93
CA TYR A 61 19.76 0.03 -3.55
C TYR A 61 18.26 0.14 -3.29
N ASN A 62 17.69 -0.89 -2.63
CA ASN A 62 16.31 -0.87 -2.17
C ASN A 62 16.25 -0.22 -0.79
N LEU A 63 15.78 1.02 -0.76
CA LEU A 63 15.66 1.80 0.46
C LEU A 63 14.23 1.73 0.98
N SER A 64 14.04 1.06 2.11
CA SER A 64 12.74 0.94 2.78
C SER A 64 12.69 1.79 4.05
N ILE A 65 11.58 2.49 4.26
CA ILE A 65 11.27 3.23 5.49
C ILE A 65 9.90 2.79 6.01
N ASP A 66 9.83 2.60 7.32
CA ASP A 66 8.59 2.33 8.04
C ASP A 66 8.10 3.63 8.67
N LEU A 67 6.83 3.97 8.42
CA LEU A 67 6.16 5.17 8.87
C LEU A 67 4.79 4.82 9.45
N VAL A 68 4.22 5.75 10.20
CA VAL A 68 2.85 5.64 10.72
C VAL A 68 2.04 6.81 10.18
N ALA A 69 0.90 6.51 9.58
CA ALA A 69 -0.02 7.53 9.08
C ALA A 69 -0.56 8.38 10.25
N PRO A 70 -0.70 9.71 10.09
CA PRO A 70 -1.34 10.55 11.08
C PRO A 70 -2.73 10.07 11.46
N LEU A 71 -3.19 10.45 12.66
CA LEU A 71 -4.58 10.22 13.06
C LEU A 71 -5.54 11.21 12.40
N GLU A 72 -5.02 12.38 12.02
CA GLU A 72 -5.78 13.44 11.37
C GLU A 72 -6.08 13.10 9.91
N THR A 73 -7.35 13.18 9.53
CA THR A 73 -7.78 12.98 8.15
C THR A 73 -7.29 14.11 7.25
N GLY A 74 -6.92 13.80 6.01
CA GLY A 74 -6.48 14.79 5.04
C GLY A 74 -5.29 14.31 4.21
N LYS A 75 -4.75 15.23 3.41
CA LYS A 75 -3.53 15.00 2.63
C LYS A 75 -2.32 15.17 3.53
N HIS A 76 -1.43 14.18 3.49
CA HIS A 76 -0.18 14.23 4.22
C HIS A 76 1.00 13.87 3.33
N THR A 77 2.10 14.57 3.54
CA THR A 77 3.34 14.39 2.76
C THR A 77 4.53 14.24 3.69
N ALA A 78 5.28 13.15 3.52
CA ALA A 78 6.57 12.95 4.15
C ALA A 78 7.66 13.12 3.08
N ARG A 79 8.65 13.98 3.35
CA ARG A 79 9.74 14.28 2.42
C ARG A 79 11.07 13.85 3.01
N PHE A 80 11.95 13.34 2.17
CA PHE A 80 13.23 12.78 2.58
C PHE A 80 14.35 13.15 1.62
N GLN A 81 15.58 13.14 2.12
CA GLN A 81 16.79 13.26 1.31
C GLN A 81 17.91 12.43 1.91
N LEU A 82 18.88 12.02 1.09
CA LEU A 82 20.06 11.35 1.59
C LEU A 82 20.97 12.34 2.31
N MET A 83 21.66 11.86 3.33
CA MET A 83 22.61 12.61 4.14
C MET A 83 23.87 11.77 4.34
N SER A 84 25.04 12.38 4.14
CA SER A 84 26.33 11.74 4.36
C SER A 84 26.55 11.50 5.86
N PRO A 85 27.48 10.59 6.24
CA PRO A 85 27.90 10.47 7.64
C PRO A 85 28.44 11.77 8.25
N GLN A 86 28.89 12.72 7.42
CA GLN A 86 29.37 14.04 7.81
C GLN A 86 28.23 15.05 8.03
N GLY A 87 26.97 14.68 7.78
CA GLY A 87 25.80 15.54 7.96
C GLY A 87 25.39 16.33 6.72
N GLU A 88 26.04 16.11 5.58
CA GLU A 88 25.74 16.84 4.34
C GLU A 88 24.59 16.17 3.58
N GLN A 89 23.51 16.91 3.32
CA GLN A 89 22.39 16.42 2.50
C GLN A 89 22.74 16.43 1.01
N PHE A 90 22.37 15.38 0.27
CA PHE A 90 22.70 15.25 -1.15
C PHE A 90 21.66 14.43 -1.94
N GLY A 91 21.75 14.47 -3.26
CA GLY A 91 20.92 13.69 -4.16
C GLY A 91 19.48 14.21 -4.28
N HIS A 92 18.61 13.38 -4.88
CA HIS A 92 17.21 13.73 -5.11
C HIS A 92 16.40 13.75 -3.80
N LYS A 93 15.33 14.55 -3.81
CA LYS A 93 14.32 14.48 -2.76
C LYS A 93 13.35 13.34 -3.06
N TYR A 94 12.99 12.59 -2.04
CA TYR A 94 12.01 11.51 -2.10
C TYR A 94 10.78 11.93 -1.29
N TRP A 95 9.61 11.44 -1.69
CA TRP A 95 8.38 11.72 -0.95
C TRP A 95 7.41 10.56 -0.94
N ILE A 96 6.45 10.68 -0.02
CA ILE A 96 5.27 9.83 0.10
C ILE A 96 4.10 10.76 0.30
N ASN A 97 3.12 10.66 -0.59
CA ASN A 97 1.84 11.37 -0.48
C ASN A 97 0.76 10.37 -0.11
N ILE A 98 0.06 10.61 1.00
CA ILE A 98 -1.05 9.79 1.47
C ILE A 98 -2.29 10.64 1.68
N GLN A 99 -3.45 10.01 1.56
CA GLN A 99 -4.72 10.57 1.96
C GLN A 99 -5.22 9.76 3.16
N VAL A 100 -5.14 10.35 4.36
CA VAL A 100 -5.70 9.73 5.56
C VAL A 100 -7.21 9.94 5.54
N SER A 101 -7.98 8.85 5.58
CA SER A 101 -9.43 8.90 5.67
C SER A 101 -9.94 7.92 6.72
N LYS A 102 -11.00 8.31 7.43
CA LYS A 102 -11.74 7.39 8.31
C LYS A 102 -12.33 6.25 7.48
N PHE A 103 -12.84 5.22 8.16
CA PHE A 103 -13.51 4.09 7.51
C PHE A 103 -14.48 4.61 6.43
N PRO A 104 -14.34 4.18 5.17
CA PRO A 104 -15.15 4.76 4.10
C PRO A 104 -16.61 4.43 4.32
N SER A 105 -17.48 5.34 3.94
CA SER A 105 -18.91 5.07 3.90
C SER A 105 -19.21 3.90 2.96
N ASN A 106 -20.37 3.26 3.12
CA ASN A 106 -20.82 2.20 2.21
C ASN A 106 -20.84 2.65 0.75
N LYS A 107 -21.13 3.93 0.49
CA LYS A 107 -21.14 4.50 -0.86
C LYS A 107 -19.73 4.55 -1.45
N GLU A 108 -18.75 4.98 -0.67
CA GLU A 108 -17.35 5.07 -1.09
C GLU A 108 -16.75 3.68 -1.27
N LEU A 109 -16.97 2.77 -0.32
CA LEU A 109 -16.58 1.36 -0.45
C LEU A 109 -17.12 0.74 -1.73
N LYS A 110 -18.41 0.96 -2.02
CA LYS A 110 -19.03 0.46 -3.24
C LYS A 110 -18.40 1.05 -4.49
N SER A 111 -18.15 2.37 -4.53
CA SER A 111 -17.49 3.02 -5.67
C SER A 111 -16.11 2.44 -5.92
N MET A 112 -15.29 2.33 -4.87
CA MET A 112 -13.93 1.81 -4.95
C MET A 112 -13.91 0.33 -5.36
N ALA A 113 -14.85 -0.47 -4.84
CA ALA A 113 -15.00 -1.86 -5.25
C ALA A 113 -15.43 -1.99 -6.71
N MET A 114 -16.34 -1.15 -7.18
CA MET A 114 -16.78 -1.14 -8.59
C MET A 114 -15.63 -0.75 -9.52
N GLU A 115 -14.82 0.24 -9.16
CA GLU A 115 -13.61 0.61 -9.91
C GLU A 115 -12.60 -0.54 -9.95
N PHE A 116 -12.36 -1.20 -8.81
CA PHE A 116 -11.50 -2.38 -8.73
C PHE A 116 -11.98 -3.52 -9.63
N LEU A 117 -13.29 -3.77 -9.63
CA LEU A 117 -13.92 -4.80 -10.46
C LEU A 117 -14.12 -4.38 -11.92
N ALA A 118 -13.82 -3.13 -12.29
CA ALA A 118 -13.83 -2.68 -13.68
C ALA A 118 -12.45 -2.86 -14.35
N ASP A 119 -11.39 -3.06 -13.57
CA ASP A 119 -10.06 -3.35 -14.09
C ASP A 119 -10.02 -4.77 -14.70
N LYS A 120 -9.75 -4.84 -16.01
CA LYS A 120 -9.73 -6.11 -16.76
C LYS A 120 -8.67 -7.08 -16.24
N GLU A 121 -7.51 -6.59 -15.82
CA GLU A 121 -6.46 -7.44 -15.27
C GLU A 121 -6.94 -8.03 -13.94
N VAL A 122 -7.53 -7.22 -13.08
CA VAL A 122 -8.12 -7.67 -11.82
C VAL A 122 -9.21 -8.71 -12.06
N VAL A 123 -10.15 -8.44 -12.98
CA VAL A 123 -11.24 -9.37 -13.28
C VAL A 123 -10.71 -10.69 -13.79
N SER A 124 -9.75 -10.69 -14.72
CA SER A 124 -9.15 -11.93 -15.23
C SER A 124 -8.50 -12.77 -14.13
N VAL A 125 -7.80 -12.10 -13.20
CA VAL A 125 -7.16 -12.75 -12.05
C VAL A 125 -8.19 -13.31 -11.07
N LEU A 126 -9.25 -12.55 -10.79
CA LEU A 126 -10.30 -12.97 -9.86
C LEU A 126 -11.19 -14.07 -10.43
N GLN A 127 -11.42 -14.10 -11.75
CA GLN A 127 -12.23 -15.11 -12.42
C GLN A 127 -11.72 -16.53 -12.16
N GLU A 128 -10.40 -16.73 -12.21
CA GLU A 128 -9.78 -18.03 -11.92
C GLU A 128 -9.96 -18.46 -10.46
N GLU A 129 -10.18 -17.52 -9.55
CA GLU A 129 -10.33 -17.76 -8.11
C GLU A 129 -11.80 -17.77 -7.65
N LEU A 130 -12.75 -17.40 -8.52
CA LEU A 130 -14.19 -17.39 -8.23
C LEU A 130 -14.69 -18.73 -7.65
N PRO A 131 -14.33 -19.91 -8.17
CA PRO A 131 -14.82 -21.17 -7.61
C PRO A 131 -14.44 -21.36 -6.13
N VAL A 132 -13.22 -20.96 -5.76
CA VAL A 132 -12.72 -21.05 -4.39
C VAL A 132 -13.40 -20.00 -3.52
N VAL A 133 -13.50 -18.75 -4.00
CA VAL A 133 -14.17 -17.66 -3.28
C VAL A 133 -15.63 -18.02 -2.98
N ILE A 134 -16.37 -18.52 -3.95
CA ILE A 134 -17.77 -18.96 -3.79
C ILE A 134 -17.87 -20.08 -2.76
N LYS A 135 -16.96 -21.06 -2.81
CA LYS A 135 -16.92 -22.16 -1.85
C LYS A 135 -16.73 -21.65 -0.42
N GLU A 136 -15.76 -20.76 -0.18
CA GLU A 136 -15.49 -20.22 1.15
C GLU A 136 -16.66 -19.35 1.66
N ILE A 137 -17.30 -18.56 0.78
CA ILE A 137 -18.49 -17.77 1.13
C ILE A 137 -19.65 -18.68 1.56
N ARG A 138 -19.93 -19.76 0.82
CA ARG A 138 -20.96 -20.75 1.19
C ARG A 138 -20.68 -21.46 2.51
N GLN A 139 -19.40 -21.56 2.89
CA GLN A 139 -18.98 -22.10 4.19
C GLN A 139 -19.07 -21.06 5.32
N GLY A 140 -19.59 -19.86 5.06
CA GLY A 140 -19.72 -18.80 6.05
C GLY A 140 -18.37 -18.24 6.50
N LYS A 141 -17.33 -18.34 5.66
CA LYS A 141 -16.01 -17.84 6.01
C LYS A 141 -16.02 -16.32 6.06
N LYS A 142 -15.24 -15.81 7.01
CA LYS A 142 -15.00 -14.39 7.22
C LYS A 142 -14.38 -13.74 5.98
N LEU A 143 -14.88 -12.54 5.62
CA LEU A 143 -14.40 -11.79 4.45
C LEU A 143 -12.88 -11.58 4.51
N ALA A 144 -12.32 -11.24 5.67
CA ALA A 144 -10.88 -11.06 5.82
C ALA A 144 -10.13 -12.34 5.44
N SER A 145 -10.63 -13.51 5.83
CA SER A 145 -10.02 -14.80 5.51
C SER A 145 -10.09 -15.11 4.01
N ILE A 146 -11.22 -14.80 3.36
CA ILE A 146 -11.39 -14.98 1.92
C ILE A 146 -10.45 -14.08 1.13
N VAL A 147 -10.35 -12.80 1.52
CA VAL A 147 -9.46 -11.84 0.86
C VAL A 147 -7.99 -12.26 1.02
N GLU A 148 -7.58 -12.68 2.21
CA GLU A 148 -6.21 -13.20 2.43
C GLU A 148 -5.94 -14.48 1.63
N LEU A 149 -6.94 -15.36 1.47
CA LEU A 149 -6.83 -16.55 0.62
C LEU A 149 -6.60 -16.17 -0.85
N VAL A 150 -7.42 -15.28 -1.41
CA VAL A 150 -7.25 -14.81 -2.80
C VAL A 150 -5.88 -14.17 -2.98
N ILE A 151 -5.47 -13.32 -2.04
CA ILE A 151 -4.16 -12.67 -2.02
C ILE A 151 -3.00 -13.68 -1.92
N SER A 152 -3.20 -14.81 -1.24
CA SER A 152 -2.19 -15.87 -1.15
C SER A 152 -2.00 -16.60 -2.49
N LYS A 153 -3.09 -16.78 -3.24
CA LYS A 153 -3.10 -17.42 -4.56
C LYS A 153 -2.74 -16.49 -5.70
N ARG A 154 -2.97 -15.19 -5.54
CA ARG A 154 -2.66 -14.13 -6.49
C ARG A 154 -1.87 -13.01 -5.81
N PRO A 155 -0.57 -13.22 -5.52
CA PRO A 155 0.28 -12.25 -4.84
C PRO A 155 0.39 -10.90 -5.55
N GLU A 156 0.15 -10.84 -6.86
CA GLU A 156 0.11 -9.64 -7.68
C GLU A 156 -0.95 -8.64 -7.20
N LEU A 157 -2.09 -9.12 -6.69
CA LEU A 157 -3.17 -8.27 -6.16
C LEU A 157 -2.73 -7.50 -4.91
N LYS A 158 -1.69 -7.95 -4.18
CA LYS A 158 -1.14 -7.22 -3.02
C LYS A 158 -0.66 -5.81 -3.36
N LYS A 159 -0.32 -5.57 -4.63
CA LYS A 159 0.17 -4.26 -5.10
C LYS A 159 -0.96 -3.33 -5.52
N HIS A 160 -2.18 -3.85 -5.71
CA HIS A 160 -3.32 -3.08 -6.15
C HIS A 160 -3.77 -2.09 -5.07
N GLN A 161 -4.09 -0.85 -5.45
CA GLN A 161 -4.43 0.22 -4.51
C GLN A 161 -5.64 -0.09 -3.64
N PHE A 162 -6.70 -0.59 -4.24
CA PHE A 162 -7.89 -1.01 -3.51
C PHE A 162 -7.59 -2.09 -2.47
N VAL A 163 -6.75 -3.07 -2.82
CA VAL A 163 -6.39 -4.18 -1.92
C VAL A 163 -5.55 -3.66 -0.75
N ILE A 164 -4.56 -2.82 -1.02
CA ILE A 164 -3.75 -2.16 0.03
C ILE A 164 -4.64 -1.35 0.97
N PHE A 165 -5.61 -0.62 0.40
CA PHE A 165 -6.51 0.23 1.14
C PHE A 165 -7.49 -0.54 2.01
N ILE A 166 -8.17 -1.55 1.47
CA ILE A 166 -9.25 -2.25 2.18
C ILE A 166 -8.71 -3.19 3.25
N ARG A 167 -7.47 -3.68 3.11
CA ARG A 167 -6.90 -4.72 3.97
C ARG A 167 -6.94 -4.41 5.48
N PRO A 168 -6.56 -3.21 5.95
CA PRO A 168 -6.68 -2.83 7.37
C PRO A 168 -8.13 -2.76 7.85
N PHE A 169 -9.08 -2.60 6.93
CA PHE A 169 -10.50 -2.43 7.21
C PHE A 169 -11.29 -3.73 7.15
N LEU A 170 -10.71 -4.85 6.69
CA LEU A 170 -11.44 -6.10 6.45
C LEU A 170 -12.20 -6.60 7.69
N GLN A 171 -11.61 -6.49 8.88
CA GLN A 171 -12.28 -6.88 10.14
C GLN A 171 -13.49 -6.00 10.47
N SER A 172 -13.38 -4.70 10.23
CA SER A 172 -14.50 -3.76 10.42
C SER A 172 -15.55 -3.96 9.32
N ALA A 173 -15.11 -4.20 8.09
CA ALA A 173 -15.95 -4.42 6.93
C ALA A 173 -16.79 -5.71 7.05
N GLU A 174 -16.30 -6.75 7.75
CA GLU A 174 -17.12 -7.94 8.06
C GLU A 174 -18.42 -7.60 8.80
N ARG A 175 -18.39 -6.63 9.71
CA ARG A 175 -19.59 -6.19 10.44
C ARG A 175 -20.57 -5.41 9.56
N PHE A 176 -20.07 -4.76 8.51
CA PHE A 176 -20.86 -3.90 7.61
C PHE A 176 -21.34 -4.62 6.34
N MET A 177 -20.52 -5.52 5.77
CA MET A 177 -20.77 -6.23 4.52
C MET A 177 -21.39 -7.62 4.69
N GLY A 178 -21.66 -8.05 5.93
CA GLY A 178 -22.30 -9.34 6.23
C GLY A 178 -23.65 -9.58 5.53
N PHE A 179 -24.29 -8.53 5.00
CA PHE A 179 -25.56 -8.63 4.26
C PHE A 179 -25.45 -8.49 2.73
N GLN A 180 -24.29 -8.11 2.17
CA GLN A 180 -24.16 -7.76 0.73
C GLN A 180 -23.27 -8.70 -0.09
N LEU A 181 -22.50 -9.58 0.55
CA LEU A 181 -21.60 -10.52 -0.15
C LEU A 181 -22.38 -11.53 -1.00
N ASP A 182 -23.50 -12.05 -0.52
CA ASP A 182 -24.33 -12.99 -1.29
C ASP A 182 -24.92 -12.35 -2.56
N ALA A 183 -25.27 -11.07 -2.50
CA ALA A 183 -25.79 -10.32 -3.64
C ALA A 183 -24.71 -10.08 -4.71
N LEU A 184 -23.48 -9.73 -4.29
CA LEU A 184 -22.36 -9.52 -5.22
C LEU A 184 -21.92 -10.82 -5.91
N VAL A 185 -21.89 -11.93 -5.16
CA VAL A 185 -21.61 -13.26 -5.71
C VAL A 185 -22.69 -13.69 -6.68
N SER A 186 -23.97 -13.51 -6.33
CA SER A 186 -25.09 -13.83 -7.22
C SER A 186 -25.04 -13.01 -8.52
N MET A 187 -24.71 -11.72 -8.42
CA MET A 187 -24.56 -10.83 -9.56
C MET A 187 -23.42 -11.27 -10.48
N TYR A 188 -22.25 -11.65 -9.95
CA TYR A 188 -21.13 -12.13 -10.78
C TYR A 188 -21.35 -13.54 -11.36
N SER A 189 -22.05 -14.42 -10.63
CA SER A 189 -22.44 -15.74 -11.13
C SER A 189 -23.32 -15.65 -12.37
N PHE A 190 -24.15 -14.60 -12.45
CA PHE A 190 -25.05 -14.33 -13.57
C PHE A 190 -24.34 -13.79 -14.82
N TRP A 191 -23.19 -13.12 -14.66
CA TRP A 191 -22.40 -12.57 -15.77
C TRP A 191 -21.32 -13.53 -16.28
N ALA A 192 -21.08 -14.64 -15.57
CA ALA A 192 -20.11 -15.68 -15.93
C ALA A 192 -20.76 -16.93 -16.59
N MET A 193 -22.08 -16.91 -16.79
CA MET A 193 -22.84 -17.84 -17.65
C MET A 193 -23.11 -17.19 -19.01
#